data_AF-A0A1I7YE97-F1
#
_entry.id   AF-A0A1I7YE97-F1
#
_cell.length_a   1.000
_cell.length_b   1.000
_cell.length_c   1.000
_cell.angle_alpha   90.00
_cell.angle_beta   90.00
_cell.angle_gamma   90.00
#
_symmetry.space_group_name_H-M   'P 1'
#
loop_
_entity.id
_entity.type
_entity.pdbx_description
1 polymer ?
#
loop_
_entity_poly.entity_id
_entity_poly.type
_entity_poly.pdbx_seq_one_letter_code
_entity_poly.pdbx_strand_id
1 'polypeptide(L)'
;MVRRSPRFFSTQKDDTKRIGEAFQADVPSFSSSQPCLEDSREEALWIPEKDDSKAQRLRERLGLPPATRFAHDEQLLLALFKADYNVDRAMRHFHDVKHATSTPKKTFTSEELATFAKALKLKRFRKDFFRIQKDFLPRFTVRELVELYYSLKHMDPWRKATKT
;
A
#
# COMPACT_ATOMS: atom_id res chain seq x y z
N MET A 1 57.63 -17.41 22.86
CA MET A 1 56.61 -18.47 22.67
C MET A 1 55.48 -18.18 23.64
N VAL A 2 54.20 -17.97 23.34
CA VAL A 2 53.35 -18.12 22.14
C VAL A 2 52.26 -17.04 22.24
N ARG A 3 52.03 -16.27 21.17
CA ARG A 3 50.90 -15.33 21.06
C ARG A 3 49.61 -16.14 20.85
N ARG A 4 48.63 -16.01 21.73
CA ARG A 4 47.28 -16.53 21.47
C ARG A 4 46.46 -15.44 20.77
N SER A 5 46.33 -15.58 19.46
CA SER A 5 45.36 -14.82 18.65
C SER A 5 43.93 -15.15 19.11
N PRO A 6 43.03 -14.16 19.27
CA PRO A 6 41.61 -14.43 19.28
C PRO A 6 41.22 -14.82 17.85
N ARG A 7 40.77 -16.06 17.71
CA ARG A 7 40.23 -16.57 16.45
C ARG A 7 39.01 -15.74 16.08
N PHE A 8 38.99 -15.36 14.81
CA PHE A 8 37.84 -14.92 14.04
C PHE A 8 36.51 -15.44 14.60
N PHE A 9 35.59 -14.53 14.90
CA PHE A 9 34.18 -14.85 14.96
C PHE A 9 33.77 -15.29 13.56
N SER A 10 33.85 -16.60 13.32
CA SER A 10 33.18 -17.27 12.23
C SER A 10 31.69 -17.07 12.46
N THR A 11 31.08 -16.14 11.73
CA THR A 11 29.64 -16.05 11.58
C THR A 11 29.18 -17.25 10.74
N GLN A 12 29.31 -18.45 11.30
CA GLN A 12 28.49 -19.57 10.86
C GLN A 12 27.06 -19.18 11.22
N LYS A 13 26.27 -18.89 10.19
CA LYS A 13 24.83 -18.78 10.28
C LYS A 13 24.35 -20.20 10.58
N ASP A 14 24.33 -20.52 11.86
CA ASP A 14 23.90 -21.81 12.37
C ASP A 14 22.37 -21.82 12.20
N ASP A 15 21.91 -22.33 11.06
CA ASP A 15 20.48 -22.59 10.74
C ASP A 15 19.94 -23.76 11.57
N THR A 16 20.41 -23.89 12.81
CA THR A 16 19.96 -24.86 13.78
C THR A 16 18.67 -24.36 14.38
N LYS A 17 17.59 -25.13 14.19
CA LYS A 17 16.28 -24.84 14.82
C LYS A 17 16.49 -24.86 16.33
N ARG A 18 16.47 -23.67 16.94
CA ARG A 18 16.67 -23.52 18.38
C ARG A 18 15.41 -23.96 19.12
N ILE A 19 15.55 -24.89 20.04
CA ILE A 19 14.48 -25.40 20.90
C ILE A 19 14.79 -24.97 22.32
N GLY A 20 13.79 -24.47 23.03
CA GLY A 20 13.90 -24.00 24.41
C GLY A 20 12.95 -22.84 24.68
N GLU A 21 12.70 -22.56 25.96
CA GLU A 21 11.75 -21.54 26.42
C GLU A 21 12.01 -20.16 25.81
N ALA A 22 13.28 -19.78 25.60
CA ALA A 22 13.66 -18.52 24.97
C ALA A 22 13.33 -18.42 23.46
N PHE A 23 12.91 -19.51 22.83
CA PHE A 23 12.66 -19.62 21.39
C PHE A 23 11.27 -20.16 21.06
N GLN A 24 10.61 -20.83 21.99
CA GLN A 24 9.27 -21.38 21.84
C GLN A 24 8.23 -20.32 22.22
N ALA A 25 7.12 -20.27 21.49
CA ALA A 25 6.00 -19.42 21.83
C ALA A 25 5.19 -20.06 22.97
N ASP A 26 4.70 -19.24 23.89
CA ASP A 26 3.73 -19.68 24.89
C ASP A 26 2.45 -20.10 24.18
N VAL A 27 2.06 -21.36 24.37
CA VAL A 27 0.83 -21.89 23.80
C VAL A 27 -0.30 -21.54 24.77
N PRO A 28 -1.25 -20.66 24.40
CA PRO A 28 -2.37 -20.34 25.26
C PRO A 28 -3.22 -21.60 25.49
N SER A 29 -3.69 -21.78 26.72
CA SER A 29 -4.62 -22.85 27.05
C SER A 29 -5.94 -22.62 26.32
N PHE A 30 -6.56 -23.72 25.87
CA PHE A 30 -7.84 -23.64 25.18
C PHE A 30 -8.93 -23.16 26.16
N SER A 31 -9.65 -22.10 25.77
CA SER A 31 -10.78 -21.55 26.50
C SER A 31 -11.99 -21.55 25.57
N SER A 32 -13.02 -22.35 25.89
CA SER A 32 -14.21 -22.53 25.06
C SER A 32 -15.18 -21.34 25.06
N SER A 33 -14.95 -20.35 25.93
CA SER A 33 -15.96 -19.36 26.31
C SER A 33 -15.42 -17.93 26.49
N GLN A 34 -14.16 -17.66 26.14
CA GLN A 34 -13.68 -16.28 26.10
C GLN A 34 -13.99 -15.65 24.75
N PRO A 35 -14.94 -14.69 24.66
CA PRO A 35 -14.98 -13.80 23.50
C PRO A 35 -13.65 -13.05 23.41
N CYS A 36 -13.13 -12.84 22.20
CA CYS A 36 -12.06 -11.88 21.98
C CYS A 36 -12.53 -10.52 22.52
N LEU A 37 -11.89 -10.03 23.58
CA LEU A 37 -12.25 -8.77 24.25
C LEU A 37 -11.81 -7.52 23.46
N GLU A 38 -11.15 -7.69 22.32
CA GLU A 38 -10.70 -6.58 21.49
C GLU A 38 -11.74 -6.21 20.44
N ASP A 39 -12.58 -5.26 20.80
CA ASP A 39 -13.57 -4.67 19.90
C ASP A 39 -12.95 -3.86 18.74
N SER A 40 -11.61 -3.67 18.67
CA SER A 40 -10.99 -2.66 17.79
C SER A 40 -9.80 -3.10 16.94
N ARG A 41 -9.50 -4.39 16.83
CA ARG A 41 -8.36 -4.83 15.99
C ARG A 41 -8.57 -4.58 14.50
N GLU A 42 -9.81 -4.69 14.04
CA GLU A 42 -10.14 -4.65 12.62
C GLU A 42 -11.40 -3.81 12.41
N GLU A 43 -11.34 -2.93 11.40
CA GLU A 43 -12.51 -2.22 10.91
C GLU A 43 -12.99 -2.92 9.64
N ALA A 44 -14.26 -3.33 9.60
CA ALA A 44 -14.86 -3.89 8.40
C ALA A 44 -14.86 -2.83 7.30
N LEU A 45 -14.25 -3.13 6.15
CA LEU A 45 -14.22 -2.24 4.99
C LEU A 45 -15.32 -2.54 3.97
N TRP A 46 -15.89 -3.75 4.01
CA TRP A 46 -16.95 -4.19 3.12
C TRP A 46 -17.63 -5.46 3.67
N ILE A 47 -18.95 -5.54 3.53
CA ILE A 47 -19.73 -6.76 3.78
C ILE A 47 -20.30 -7.26 2.43
N PRO A 48 -20.05 -8.52 2.02
CA PRO A 48 -20.60 -9.03 0.78
C PRO A 48 -22.14 -9.06 0.80
N GLU A 49 -22.75 -8.50 -0.24
CA GLU A 49 -24.18 -8.64 -0.52
C GLU A 49 -24.43 -9.82 -1.48
N LYS A 50 -25.69 -10.22 -1.63
CA LYS A 50 -26.09 -11.33 -2.51
C LYS A 50 -25.69 -11.12 -3.98
N ASP A 51 -25.70 -9.86 -4.44
CA ASP A 51 -25.37 -9.48 -5.80
C ASP A 51 -24.83 -8.03 -5.88
N ASP A 52 -24.30 -7.68 -7.05
CA ASP A 52 -23.75 -6.34 -7.34
C ASP A 52 -24.82 -5.34 -7.81
N SER A 53 -26.11 -5.66 -7.70
CA SER A 53 -27.20 -4.83 -8.25
C SER A 53 -27.20 -3.41 -7.70
N LYS A 54 -26.89 -3.25 -6.41
CA LYS A 54 -26.84 -1.94 -5.73
C LYS A 54 -25.66 -1.10 -6.22
N ALA A 55 -24.51 -1.72 -6.46
CA ALA A 55 -23.34 -1.06 -7.02
C ALA A 55 -23.59 -0.61 -8.45
N GLN A 56 -24.20 -1.47 -9.27
CA GLN A 56 -24.56 -1.13 -10.64
C GLN A 56 -25.58 0.00 -10.71
N ARG A 57 -26.63 -0.03 -9.88
CA ARG A 57 -27.63 1.07 -9.79
C ARG A 57 -27.01 2.40 -9.37
N LEU A 58 -26.04 2.37 -8.46
CA LEU A 58 -25.31 3.57 -8.06
C LEU A 58 -24.44 4.11 -9.22
N ARG A 59 -23.75 3.24 -9.97
CA ARG A 59 -22.98 3.62 -11.16
C ARG A 59 -23.86 4.31 -12.21
N GLU A 60 -25.01 3.72 -12.50
CA GLU A 60 -25.98 4.25 -13.47
C GLU A 60 -26.50 5.62 -13.06
N ARG A 61 -26.85 5.78 -11.78
CA ARG A 61 -27.33 7.07 -11.25
C ARG A 61 -26.28 8.17 -11.23
N LEU A 62 -25.02 7.80 -11.05
CA LEU A 62 -23.88 8.72 -11.13
C LEU A 62 -23.44 9.00 -12.57
N GLY A 63 -24.04 8.34 -13.57
CA GLY A 63 -23.66 8.47 -14.98
C GLY A 63 -22.24 7.99 -15.28
N LEU A 64 -21.71 7.07 -14.46
CA LEU A 64 -20.35 6.57 -14.62
C LEU A 64 -20.28 5.51 -15.74
N PRO A 65 -19.27 5.57 -16.62
CA PRO A 65 -19.10 4.56 -17.66
C PRO A 65 -18.83 3.17 -17.05
N PRO A 66 -19.27 2.07 -17.69
CA PRO A 66 -19.12 0.71 -17.15
C PRO A 66 -17.65 0.26 -17.00
N ALA A 67 -16.73 0.94 -17.68
CA ALA A 67 -15.28 0.74 -17.58
C ALA A 67 -14.60 1.92 -16.87
N THR A 68 -15.11 2.29 -15.70
CA THR A 68 -14.46 3.30 -14.85
C THR A 68 -13.06 2.86 -14.43
N ARG A 69 -12.17 3.83 -14.22
CA ARG A 69 -10.87 3.57 -13.57
C ARG A 69 -11.11 2.96 -12.19
N PHE A 70 -10.31 1.96 -11.81
CA PHE A 70 -10.36 1.25 -10.52
C PHE A 70 -10.56 2.17 -9.29
N ALA A 71 -9.99 3.38 -9.31
CA ALA A 71 -10.14 4.37 -8.24
C ALA A 71 -11.60 4.85 -8.02
N HIS A 72 -12.42 4.90 -9.06
CA HIS A 72 -13.83 5.27 -8.93
C HIS A 72 -14.66 4.14 -8.32
N ASP A 73 -14.27 2.89 -8.60
CA ASP A 73 -14.96 1.72 -8.08
C ASP A 73 -14.73 1.57 -6.58
N GLU A 74 -13.51 1.80 -6.09
CA GLU A 74 -13.19 1.78 -4.66
C GLU A 74 -13.99 2.84 -3.88
N GLN A 75 -14.04 4.09 -4.37
CA GLN A 75 -14.82 5.16 -3.75
C GLN A 75 -16.32 4.87 -3.75
N LEU A 76 -16.81 4.28 -4.83
CA LEU A 76 -18.21 3.90 -4.99
C LEU A 76 -18.61 2.81 -3.98
N LEU A 77 -17.78 1.78 -3.83
CA LEU A 77 -18.00 0.71 -2.86
C LEU A 77 -17.92 1.26 -1.43
N LEU A 78 -16.92 2.09 -1.12
CA LEU A 78 -16.83 2.70 0.20
C LEU A 78 -18.07 3.58 0.52
N ALA A 79 -18.58 4.32 -0.46
CA ALA A 79 -19.78 5.13 -0.29
C ALA A 79 -21.03 4.27 -0.04
N LEU A 80 -21.16 3.11 -0.71
CA LEU A 80 -22.23 2.15 -0.44
C LEU A 80 -22.14 1.56 0.95
N PHE A 81 -20.95 1.13 1.36
CA PHE A 81 -20.73 0.54 2.67
C PHE A 81 -21.08 1.52 3.79
N LYS A 82 -20.58 2.76 3.70
CA LYS A 82 -20.90 3.83 4.66
C LYS A 82 -22.38 4.20 4.70
N ALA A 83 -23.09 3.99 3.60
CA ALA A 83 -24.51 4.27 3.45
C ALA A 83 -25.41 3.09 3.83
N ASP A 84 -24.86 2.03 4.42
CA ASP A 84 -25.58 0.78 4.70
C ASP A 84 -26.29 0.25 3.44
N TYR A 85 -25.58 0.28 2.31
CA TYR A 85 -26.02 -0.18 1.00
C TYR A 85 -27.26 0.55 0.46
N ASN A 86 -27.61 1.71 1.01
CA ASN A 86 -28.68 2.56 0.50
C ASN A 86 -28.14 3.45 -0.64
N VAL A 87 -28.64 3.24 -1.86
CA VAL A 87 -28.16 3.92 -3.08
C VAL A 87 -28.33 5.45 -2.99
N ASP A 88 -29.46 5.94 -2.48
CA ASP A 88 -29.74 7.39 -2.38
C ASP A 88 -28.84 8.09 -1.36
N ARG A 89 -28.53 7.42 -0.25
CA ARG A 89 -27.58 7.92 0.75
C ARG A 89 -26.15 7.83 0.23
N ALA A 90 -25.81 6.74 -0.46
CA ALA A 90 -24.49 6.52 -1.04
C ALA A 90 -24.13 7.59 -2.08
N MET A 91 -25.09 8.10 -2.86
CA MET A 91 -24.84 9.23 -3.77
C MET A 91 -24.31 10.47 -3.05
N ARG A 92 -24.93 10.82 -1.91
CA ARG A 92 -24.50 11.97 -1.10
C ARG A 92 -23.07 11.73 -0.58
N HIS A 93 -22.84 10.55 -0.01
CA HIS A 93 -21.51 10.16 0.47
C HIS A 93 -20.47 10.11 -0.64
N PHE A 94 -20.82 9.72 -1.87
CA PHE A 94 -19.89 9.69 -2.98
C PHE A 94 -19.41 11.10 -3.36
N HIS A 95 -20.32 12.08 -3.37
CA HIS A 95 -19.96 13.49 -3.56
C HIS A 95 -19.09 14.00 -2.41
N ASP A 96 -19.43 13.69 -1.17
CA ASP A 96 -18.65 14.10 0.01
C ASP A 96 -17.26 13.45 0.04
N VAL A 97 -17.16 12.15 -0.30
CA VAL A 97 -15.93 11.37 -0.37
C VAL A 97 -15.03 11.87 -1.50
N LYS A 98 -15.58 12.32 -2.63
CA LYS A 98 -14.80 12.98 -3.69
C LYS A 98 -14.09 14.23 -3.18
N HIS A 99 -14.68 14.93 -2.20
CA HIS A 99 -14.05 16.07 -1.53
C HIS A 99 -13.11 15.65 -0.39
N ALA A 100 -13.40 14.57 0.34
CA ALA A 100 -12.65 14.15 1.52
C ALA A 100 -11.46 13.18 1.26
N THR A 101 -11.56 12.26 0.29
CA THR A 101 -10.48 11.30 -0.06
C THR A 101 -9.42 11.88 -0.97
N SER A 102 -9.55 13.15 -1.34
CA SER A 102 -8.40 13.94 -1.76
C SER A 102 -7.54 14.25 -0.53
N THR A 103 -6.88 13.24 0.04
CA THR A 103 -5.53 13.55 0.53
C THR A 103 -4.85 14.23 -0.65
N PRO A 104 -4.31 15.46 -0.49
CA PRO A 104 -3.75 16.18 -1.60
C PRO A 104 -2.59 15.33 -2.11
N LYS A 105 -2.84 14.50 -3.14
CA LYS A 105 -1.81 13.80 -3.87
C LYS A 105 -0.96 14.93 -4.41
N LYS A 106 0.18 15.19 -3.77
CA LYS A 106 1.10 16.23 -4.21
C LYS A 106 1.37 15.95 -5.67
N THR A 107 0.88 16.83 -6.53
CA THR A 107 1.06 16.69 -7.96
C THR A 107 2.51 16.99 -8.25
N PHE A 108 3.25 15.98 -8.67
CA PHE A 108 4.62 16.15 -9.12
C PHE A 108 4.63 17.09 -10.33
N THR A 109 5.44 18.13 -10.25
CA THR A 109 5.70 19.00 -11.38
C THR A 109 6.50 18.25 -12.46
N SER A 110 6.45 18.74 -13.70
CA SER A 110 7.21 18.16 -14.82
C SER A 110 8.72 18.09 -14.53
N GLU A 111 9.25 19.10 -13.83
CA GLU A 111 10.66 19.18 -13.44
C GLU A 111 11.03 18.13 -12.38
N GLU A 112 10.17 17.91 -11.39
CA GLU A 112 10.36 16.89 -10.36
C GLU A 112 10.28 15.48 -10.96
N LEU A 113 9.37 15.26 -11.92
CA LEU A 113 9.28 14.00 -12.67
C LEU A 113 10.55 13.72 -13.49
N ALA A 114 11.07 14.74 -14.18
CA ALA A 114 12.31 14.62 -14.94
C ALA A 114 13.51 14.36 -14.01
N THR A 115 13.54 14.98 -12.84
CA THR A 115 14.58 14.78 -11.82
C THR A 115 14.52 13.38 -11.24
N PHE A 116 13.33 12.87 -10.92
CA PHE A 116 13.09 11.50 -10.47
C PHE A 116 13.53 10.46 -11.53
N ALA A 117 13.17 10.69 -12.79
CA ALA A 117 13.55 9.83 -13.91
C ALA A 117 15.07 9.79 -14.10
N LYS A 118 15.77 10.92 -13.96
CA LYS A 118 17.23 10.99 -13.99
C LYS A 118 17.85 10.25 -12.80
N ALA A 119 17.31 10.44 -11.61
CA ALA A 119 17.78 9.77 -10.39
C ALA A 119 17.65 8.24 -10.48
N LEU A 120 16.55 7.72 -11.02
CA LEU A 120 16.35 6.27 -11.24
C LEU A 120 17.29 5.67 -12.30
N LYS A 121 17.70 6.44 -13.31
CA LYS A 121 18.65 6.01 -14.36
C LYS A 121 20.09 5.91 -13.86
N LEU A 122 20.44 6.64 -12.79
CA LEU A 122 21.76 6.57 -12.19
C LEU A 122 21.96 5.19 -11.56
N LYS A 123 22.97 4.44 -12.04
CA LYS A 123 23.30 3.08 -11.55
C LYS A 123 23.49 3.01 -10.01
N ARG A 124 23.90 4.12 -9.38
CA ARG A 124 24.12 4.25 -7.94
C ARG A 124 22.83 4.22 -7.11
N PHE A 125 21.69 4.63 -7.67
CA PHE A 125 20.43 4.82 -6.95
C PHE A 125 19.33 3.86 -7.40
N ARG A 126 19.68 2.84 -8.21
CA ARG A 126 18.84 1.91 -8.99
C ARG A 126 17.40 1.67 -8.50
N LYS A 127 17.16 1.56 -7.17
CA LYS A 127 15.85 1.64 -6.48
C LYS A 127 15.95 2.13 -5.02
N ASP A 128 16.99 2.88 -4.69
CA ASP A 128 17.19 3.39 -3.33
C ASP A 128 16.38 4.69 -3.15
N PHE A 129 15.10 4.53 -2.85
CA PHE A 129 14.17 5.64 -2.70
C PHE A 129 14.52 6.56 -1.53
N PHE A 130 15.24 6.07 -0.51
CA PHE A 130 15.70 6.89 0.61
C PHE A 130 16.77 7.89 0.15
N ARG A 131 17.73 7.42 -0.64
CA ARG A 131 18.76 8.31 -1.20
C ARG A 131 18.21 9.25 -2.27
N ILE A 132 17.28 8.78 -3.11
CA ILE A 132 16.60 9.63 -4.09
C ILE A 132 15.81 10.75 -3.38
N GLN A 133 15.12 10.42 -2.30
CA GLN A 133 14.44 11.41 -1.48
C GLN A 133 15.43 12.44 -0.92
N LYS A 134 16.50 11.98 -0.28
CA LYS A 134 17.47 12.86 0.40
C LYS A 134 18.19 13.80 -0.57
N ASP A 135 18.61 13.29 -1.72
CA ASP A 135 19.52 14.00 -2.63
C ASP A 135 18.79 14.78 -3.73
N PHE A 136 17.57 14.36 -4.12
CA PHE A 136 16.85 14.93 -5.26
C PHE A 136 15.47 15.49 -4.92
N LEU A 137 14.71 14.83 -4.02
CA LEU A 137 13.30 15.15 -3.77
C LEU A 137 12.97 15.14 -2.26
N PRO A 138 13.60 16.02 -1.44
CA PRO A 138 13.44 16.00 0.01
C PRO A 138 12.05 16.43 0.47
N ARG A 139 11.29 17.10 -0.39
CA ARG A 139 9.91 17.57 -0.14
C ARG A 139 8.87 16.45 -0.20
N PHE A 140 9.24 15.31 -0.75
CA PHE A 140 8.39 14.13 -0.89
C PHE A 140 8.81 13.06 0.12
N THR A 141 7.88 12.19 0.47
CA THR A 141 8.13 11.01 1.29
C THR A 141 8.54 9.84 0.43
N VAL A 142 9.25 8.86 1.01
CA VAL A 142 9.59 7.61 0.31
C VAL A 142 8.33 6.93 -0.24
N ARG A 143 7.23 6.96 0.51
CA ARG A 143 5.93 6.43 0.08
C ARG A 143 5.48 7.05 -1.24
N GLU A 144 5.45 8.38 -1.33
CA GLU A 144 5.02 9.10 -2.53
C GLU A 144 5.94 8.78 -3.73
N LEU A 145 7.25 8.64 -3.50
CA LEU A 145 8.20 8.26 -4.55
C LEU A 145 7.98 6.83 -5.06
N VAL A 146 7.64 5.90 -4.17
CA VAL A 146 7.32 4.51 -4.53
C VAL A 146 6.00 4.46 -5.31
N GLU A 147 4.96 5.16 -4.86
CA GLU A 147 3.68 5.27 -5.57
C GLU A 147 3.88 5.87 -6.98
N LEU A 148 4.71 6.90 -7.11
CA LEU A 148 5.10 7.49 -8.40
C LEU A 148 5.84 6.47 -9.29
N TYR A 149 6.79 5.72 -8.73
CA TYR A 149 7.52 4.70 -9.49
C TYR A 149 6.60 3.66 -10.12
N TYR A 150 5.65 3.12 -9.34
CA TYR A 150 4.69 2.15 -9.87
C TYR A 150 3.77 2.81 -10.91
N SER A 151 3.29 4.02 -10.64
CA SER A 151 2.45 4.77 -11.60
C SER A 151 3.16 4.96 -12.95
N LEU A 152 4.45 5.37 -12.94
CA LEU A 152 5.27 5.52 -14.13
C LEU A 152 5.55 4.18 -14.83
N LYS A 153 5.74 3.10 -14.09
CA LYS A 153 5.97 1.75 -14.64
C LYS A 153 4.74 1.21 -15.39
N HIS A 154 3.54 1.58 -14.94
CA HIS A 154 2.28 1.20 -15.59
C HIS A 154 1.95 2.06 -16.82
N MET A 155 2.53 3.26 -16.93
CA MET A 155 2.48 4.04 -18.18
C MET A 155 3.51 3.47 -19.17
N ASP A 156 3.05 3.02 -20.34
CA ASP A 156 3.82 2.32 -21.39
C ASP A 156 5.19 2.89 -21.82
N PRO A 157 5.53 4.19 -21.70
CA PRO A 157 6.83 4.70 -22.14
C PRO A 157 8.05 4.05 -21.49
N TRP A 158 7.93 3.50 -20.27
CA TRP A 158 9.05 2.89 -19.55
C TRP A 158 9.32 1.43 -19.91
N ARG A 159 8.34 0.68 -20.48
CA ARG A 159 8.57 -0.70 -20.96
C ARG A 159 9.55 -0.75 -22.14
N LYS A 160 9.61 0.32 -22.93
CA LYS A 160 10.46 0.40 -24.13
C LYS A 160 11.90 0.86 -23.82
N ALA A 161 12.10 1.66 -22.77
CA ALA A 161 13.42 2.22 -22.43
C ALA A 161 14.37 1.27 -21.68
N THR A 162 13.90 0.09 -21.25
CA THR A 162 14.72 -0.90 -20.51
C THR A 162 15.06 -2.14 -21.33
N LYS A 163 14.74 -2.16 -22.64
CA LYS A 163 15.03 -3.26 -23.57
C LYS A 163 16.10 -2.92 -24.63
N THR A 164 16.85 -1.84 -24.43
CA THR A 164 18.00 -1.47 -25.27
C THR A 164 19.22 -1.38 -24.38
#